data_AF-A0A0E3WZB9-F1
#
_entry.id   AF-A0A0E3WZB9-F1
#
_cell.length_a   1.000
_cell.length_b   1.000
_cell.length_c   1.000
_cell.angle_alpha   90.00
_cell.angle_beta   90.00
_cell.angle_gamma   90.00
#
_symmetry.space_group_name_H-M   'P 1'
#
loop_
_entity.id
_entity.type
_entity.pdbx_description
1 polymer ?
#
loop_
_entity_poly.entity_id
_entity_poly.type
_entity_poly.pdbx_seq_one_letter_code
_entity_poly.pdbx_strand_id
1 'polypeptide(L)'
;MKQKDPAKKNQKYLAVFLALTMLLSVGALLFSGNNSNKDKSDNVSSPGNVEGNDTIAFSQIPGRQVHHEFNSIADGLNLSPQGVVSASYVDLQKTKGTPFEQVFGNETMMYSLYGADVTKRYGARYADGNGFELHQIPEQKILMPWGAVEYNNYSLLARTNNTYDIWNVVGSPVILGSRQSVQDVIDILEGNATASTEYNNLVNQASPEGSLYQELAMKTDNSTIPADQLYTDLRKLDDGSYRQTSLYLNPESNFTQKINAMQANSTERGVTYNVTTSGNITKVMITSDFGSLLNETQMLSQ
;
A
#
# COMPACT_ATOMS: atom_id res chain seq x y z
N MET A 1 29.34 33.23 -21.04
CA MET A 1 28.10 32.74 -20.37
C MET A 1 28.30 31.27 -20.04
N LYS A 2 28.33 30.90 -18.75
CA LYS A 2 28.45 29.50 -18.32
C LYS A 2 27.06 28.86 -18.31
N GLN A 3 26.86 27.87 -19.19
CA GLN A 3 25.70 26.99 -19.20
C GLN A 3 25.68 26.19 -17.90
N LYS A 4 24.58 26.25 -17.13
CA LYS A 4 24.39 25.47 -15.92
C LYS A 4 23.97 24.04 -16.31
N ASP A 5 24.75 23.06 -15.86
CA ASP A 5 24.51 21.62 -16.04
C ASP A 5 23.12 21.19 -15.53
N PRO A 6 22.27 20.57 -16.37
CA PRO A 6 21.01 19.97 -15.95
C PRO A 6 21.19 18.67 -15.13
N ALA A 7 22.40 18.08 -15.11
CA ALA A 7 22.68 16.79 -14.49
C ALA A 7 22.52 16.75 -12.95
N LYS A 8 22.73 17.88 -12.25
CA LYS A 8 22.62 17.93 -10.78
C LYS A 8 21.18 17.93 -10.25
N LYS A 9 20.18 18.26 -11.07
CA LYS A 9 18.77 18.26 -10.66
C LYS A 9 18.22 16.83 -10.61
N ASN A 10 18.53 16.02 -11.64
CA ASN A 10 18.05 14.65 -11.76
C ASN A 10 18.68 13.69 -10.74
N GLN A 11 19.93 13.94 -10.32
CA GLN A 11 20.57 13.17 -9.24
C GLN A 11 19.90 13.38 -7.88
N LYS A 12 19.36 14.58 -7.59
CA LYS A 12 18.61 14.84 -6.34
C LYS A 12 17.28 14.11 -6.33
N TYR A 13 16.54 14.09 -7.44
CA TYR A 13 15.29 13.33 -7.54
C TYR A 13 15.53 11.81 -7.50
N LEU A 14 16.61 11.32 -8.11
CA LEU A 14 17.01 9.91 -8.05
C LEU A 14 17.44 9.48 -6.64
N ALA A 15 18.17 10.33 -5.91
CA ALA A 15 18.55 10.08 -4.52
C ALA A 15 17.35 10.13 -3.57
N VAL A 16 16.41 11.05 -3.79
CA VAL A 16 15.14 11.12 -3.05
C VAL A 16 14.26 9.89 -3.36
N PHE A 17 14.18 9.45 -4.62
CA PHE A 17 13.50 8.22 -5.02
C PHE A 17 14.10 6.96 -4.37
N LEU A 18 15.42 6.82 -4.37
CA LEU A 18 16.12 5.72 -3.69
C LEU A 18 15.93 5.78 -2.16
N ALA A 19 16.00 6.97 -1.56
CA ALA A 19 15.73 7.16 -0.13
C ALA A 19 14.28 6.77 0.21
N LEU A 20 13.30 7.15 -0.62
CA LEU A 20 11.88 6.79 -0.47
C LEU A 20 11.64 5.28 -0.49
N THR A 21 12.29 4.54 -1.39
CA THR A 21 12.18 3.07 -1.42
C THR A 21 12.77 2.39 -0.19
N MET A 22 13.73 3.03 0.48
CA MET A 22 14.33 2.58 1.74
C MET A 22 13.54 3.03 2.99
N LEU A 23 12.51 3.85 2.83
CA LEU A 23 11.76 4.50 3.91
C LEU A 23 10.34 3.96 4.03
N LEU A 24 9.75 3.67 2.88
CA LEU A 24 8.56 2.82 2.75
C LEU A 24 8.93 1.33 2.87
N SER A 25 10.16 0.99 3.30
CA SER A 25 10.78 -0.34 3.13
C SER A 25 10.31 -1.42 4.09
N VAL A 26 9.39 -1.16 5.02
CA VAL A 26 8.63 -2.27 5.60
C VAL A 26 7.66 -2.81 4.54
N GLY A 27 7.12 -1.97 3.65
CA GLY A 27 6.30 -2.37 2.51
C GLY A 27 7.02 -2.48 1.14
N ALA A 28 8.07 -1.71 0.86
CA ALA A 28 8.73 -1.69 -0.45
C ALA A 28 9.56 -2.95 -0.73
N LEU A 29 10.07 -3.61 0.33
CA LEU A 29 10.64 -4.97 0.23
C LEU A 29 9.55 -6.04 0.01
N LEU A 30 8.27 -5.72 0.27
CA LEU A 30 7.12 -6.64 0.12
C LEU A 30 6.40 -6.51 -1.24
N PHE A 31 6.71 -5.47 -2.04
CA PHE A 31 6.24 -5.32 -3.43
C PHE A 31 7.28 -5.75 -4.47
N SER A 32 8.53 -5.97 -4.08
CA SER A 32 9.52 -6.63 -4.92
C SER A 32 9.39 -8.14 -4.72
N GLY A 33 8.71 -8.81 -5.64
CA GLY A 33 8.86 -10.26 -5.82
C GLY A 33 10.36 -10.60 -5.87
N ASN A 34 10.72 -11.66 -5.17
CA ASN A 34 12.08 -12.17 -5.02
C ASN A 34 12.78 -12.34 -6.38
N ASN A 35 13.64 -11.38 -6.76
CA ASN A 35 14.49 -11.47 -7.95
C ASN A 35 15.95 -11.64 -7.51
N SER A 36 16.24 -12.80 -6.92
CA SER A 36 17.60 -13.27 -6.72
C SER A 36 18.09 -13.99 -7.98
N ASN A 37 18.63 -13.24 -8.94
CA ASN A 37 19.99 -13.43 -9.47
C ASN A 37 20.17 -12.63 -10.76
N LYS A 38 21.25 -11.84 -10.76
CA LYS A 38 21.93 -11.40 -11.98
C LYS A 38 22.41 -12.65 -12.72
N ASP A 39 22.02 -12.79 -13.97
CA ASP A 39 22.99 -13.07 -15.02
C ASP A 39 22.51 -12.45 -16.34
N LYS A 40 23.42 -11.72 -16.97
CA LYS A 40 23.28 -11.19 -18.32
C LYS A 40 23.20 -12.37 -19.29
N SER A 41 22.11 -12.47 -20.04
CA SER A 41 22.20 -12.92 -21.43
C SER A 41 21.15 -12.20 -22.26
N ASP A 42 21.63 -11.52 -23.29
CA ASP A 42 20.83 -10.91 -24.34
C ASP A 42 20.08 -12.02 -25.08
N ASN A 43 18.75 -12.05 -24.93
CA ASN A 43 17.88 -12.57 -25.97
C ASN A 43 16.53 -11.87 -25.90
N VAL A 44 16.43 -10.77 -26.64
CA VAL A 44 15.17 -10.07 -26.90
C VAL A 44 14.35 -10.95 -27.84
N SER A 45 13.57 -11.86 -27.27
CA SER A 45 12.41 -12.40 -27.96
C SER A 45 11.34 -11.32 -27.97
N SER A 46 11.08 -10.74 -29.15
CA SER A 46 10.00 -9.78 -29.37
C SER A 46 8.68 -10.30 -28.78
N PRO A 47 7.88 -9.47 -28.09
CA PRO A 47 6.53 -9.87 -27.73
C PRO A 47 5.73 -9.99 -29.04
N GLY A 48 5.36 -11.22 -29.37
CA GLY A 48 4.42 -11.50 -30.44
C GLY A 48 3.09 -10.80 -30.14
N ASN A 49 2.61 -10.07 -31.15
CA ASN A 49 1.23 -9.72 -31.45
C ASN A 49 0.29 -9.50 -30.25
N VAL A 50 0.16 -8.22 -29.85
CA VAL A 50 -0.99 -7.71 -29.10
C VAL A 50 -2.18 -7.64 -30.07
N GLU A 51 -2.85 -8.77 -30.31
CA GLU A 51 -4.20 -8.78 -30.88
C GLU A 51 -5.21 -8.32 -29.82
N GLY A 52 -6.25 -7.59 -30.25
CA GLY A 52 -7.16 -6.79 -29.42
C GLY A 52 -7.57 -7.42 -28.10
N ASN A 53 -7.15 -6.80 -27.00
CA ASN A 53 -7.48 -7.24 -25.66
C ASN A 53 -8.93 -6.81 -25.35
N ASP A 54 -9.89 -7.68 -25.65
CA ASP A 54 -11.30 -7.44 -25.35
C ASP A 54 -11.50 -7.28 -23.84
N THR A 55 -12.12 -6.16 -23.46
CA THR A 55 -12.56 -5.93 -22.09
C THR A 55 -13.99 -6.44 -21.92
N ILE A 56 -14.29 -6.95 -20.73
CA ILE A 56 -15.62 -7.41 -20.33
C ILE A 56 -16.11 -6.55 -19.15
N ALA A 57 -17.37 -6.15 -19.19
CA ALA A 57 -17.99 -5.41 -18.09
C ALA A 57 -18.28 -6.34 -16.91
N PHE A 58 -18.25 -5.83 -15.68
CA PHE A 58 -18.52 -6.64 -14.48
C PHE A 58 -19.91 -7.26 -14.52
N SER A 59 -20.90 -6.54 -15.05
CA SER A 59 -22.29 -7.01 -15.22
C SER A 59 -22.43 -8.24 -16.12
N GLN A 60 -21.44 -8.53 -16.96
CA GLN A 60 -21.44 -9.71 -17.84
C GLN A 60 -20.83 -10.94 -17.14
N ILE A 61 -20.20 -10.77 -15.98
CA ILE A 61 -19.60 -11.85 -15.22
C ILE A 61 -20.69 -12.48 -14.33
N PRO A 62 -20.92 -13.81 -14.44
CA PRO A 62 -21.98 -14.47 -13.69
C PRO A 62 -21.67 -14.54 -12.18
N GLY A 63 -22.72 -14.79 -11.40
CA GLY A 63 -22.62 -14.92 -9.94
C GLY A 63 -22.73 -13.59 -9.21
N ARG A 64 -22.42 -13.62 -7.92
CA ARG A 64 -22.35 -12.47 -7.03
C ARG A 64 -21.11 -11.64 -7.33
N GLN A 65 -21.24 -10.35 -7.08
CA GLN A 65 -20.14 -9.40 -7.10
C GLN A 65 -19.91 -8.86 -5.70
N VAL A 66 -18.66 -8.49 -5.42
CA VAL A 66 -18.28 -7.89 -4.15
C VAL A 66 -18.89 -6.49 -4.03
N HIS A 67 -19.49 -6.19 -2.88
CA HIS A 67 -20.01 -4.87 -2.55
C HIS A 67 -19.57 -4.51 -1.14
N HIS A 68 -18.53 -3.68 -1.02
CA HIS A 68 -18.01 -3.22 0.26
C HIS A 68 -17.46 -1.80 0.14
N GLU A 69 -17.60 -1.01 1.20
CA GLU A 69 -16.98 0.30 1.23
C GLU A 69 -15.46 0.16 1.30
N PHE A 70 -14.75 1.07 0.63
CA PHE A 70 -13.31 0.97 0.47
C PHE A 70 -12.69 2.37 0.40
N ASN A 71 -12.47 2.97 1.57
CA ASN A 71 -12.03 4.36 1.73
C ASN A 71 -10.84 4.53 2.69
N SER A 72 -10.43 3.47 3.40
CA SER A 72 -9.39 3.49 4.40
C SER A 72 -8.73 2.12 4.60
N ILE A 73 -7.65 2.08 5.39
CA ILE A 73 -7.04 0.81 5.80
C ILE A 73 -7.97 0.00 6.72
N ALA A 74 -8.84 0.68 7.48
CA ALA A 74 -9.81 0.04 8.37
C ALA A 74 -10.85 -0.74 7.56
N ASP A 75 -11.36 -0.16 6.47
CA ASP A 75 -12.29 -0.85 5.57
C ASP A 75 -11.64 -2.08 4.94
N GLY A 76 -10.38 -1.98 4.54
CA GLY A 76 -9.63 -3.13 4.04
C GLY A 76 -9.44 -4.23 5.10
N LEU A 77 -9.14 -3.87 6.35
CA LEU A 77 -9.01 -4.82 7.45
C LEU A 77 -10.33 -5.55 7.78
N ASN A 78 -11.47 -4.89 7.60
CA ASN A 78 -12.79 -5.52 7.76
C ASN A 78 -13.06 -6.64 6.75
N LEU A 79 -12.26 -6.73 5.69
CA LEU A 79 -12.28 -7.82 4.71
C LEU A 79 -11.07 -8.76 4.84
N SER A 80 -10.12 -8.45 5.71
CA SER A 80 -8.89 -9.23 5.84
C SER A 80 -9.07 -10.39 6.80
N PRO A 81 -8.72 -11.62 6.40
CA PRO A 81 -8.54 -12.73 7.34
C PRO A 81 -7.60 -12.36 8.49
N GLN A 82 -7.82 -12.99 9.64
CA GLN A 82 -6.94 -12.85 10.81
C GLN A 82 -5.49 -13.21 10.48
N GLY A 83 -4.55 -12.62 11.24
CA GLY A 83 -3.10 -12.85 11.07
C GLY A 83 -2.39 -11.85 10.15
N VAL A 84 -3.00 -10.71 9.84
CA VAL A 84 -2.36 -9.64 9.04
C VAL A 84 -1.10 -9.13 9.74
N VAL A 85 0.07 -9.33 9.13
CA VAL A 85 1.36 -8.82 9.65
C VAL A 85 1.69 -7.42 9.14
N SER A 86 1.17 -7.07 7.97
CA SER A 86 1.23 -5.70 7.44
C SER A 86 0.10 -5.44 6.46
N ALA A 87 -0.31 -4.19 6.37
CA ALA A 87 -1.28 -3.75 5.38
C ALA A 87 -0.99 -2.32 4.94
N SER A 88 -1.43 -1.98 3.72
CA SER A 88 -1.36 -0.61 3.23
C SER A 88 -2.62 -0.24 2.46
N TYR A 89 -2.98 1.04 2.49
CA TYR A 89 -4.05 1.63 1.70
C TYR A 89 -3.53 2.88 1.00
N VAL A 90 -3.92 3.08 -0.25
CA VAL A 90 -3.62 4.29 -1.02
C VAL A 90 -4.83 4.74 -1.84
N ASP A 91 -5.08 6.04 -1.81
CA ASP A 91 -6.02 6.73 -2.69
C ASP A 91 -5.24 7.40 -3.82
N LEU A 92 -5.18 6.74 -4.97
CA LEU A 92 -4.39 7.17 -6.12
C LEU A 92 -4.94 8.45 -6.76
N GLN A 93 -6.22 8.78 -6.54
CA GLN A 93 -6.73 10.07 -7.01
C GLN A 93 -6.18 11.23 -6.17
N LYS A 94 -5.97 11.01 -4.86
CA LYS A 94 -5.37 12.02 -3.98
C LYS A 94 -3.86 12.16 -4.14
N THR A 95 -3.19 11.19 -4.76
CA THR A 95 -1.75 11.29 -5.05
C THR A 95 -1.47 12.12 -6.30
N LYS A 96 -2.41 12.20 -7.27
CA LYS A 96 -2.24 12.96 -8.52
C LYS A 96 -1.80 14.41 -8.29
N GLY A 97 -0.80 14.85 -9.05
CA GLY A 97 -0.23 16.19 -8.95
C GLY A 97 0.56 16.43 -7.66
N THR A 98 0.80 15.40 -6.85
CA THR A 98 1.69 15.45 -5.68
C THR A 98 2.97 14.68 -5.96
N PRO A 99 4.05 14.92 -5.20
CA PRO A 99 5.26 14.10 -5.30
C PRO A 99 5.03 12.59 -5.05
N PHE A 100 3.92 12.21 -4.40
CA PHE A 100 3.56 10.81 -4.14
C PHE A 100 2.96 10.09 -5.37
N GLU A 101 2.58 10.82 -6.42
CA GLU A 101 2.09 10.21 -7.67
C GLU A 101 3.12 9.24 -8.27
N GLN A 102 4.39 9.64 -8.30
CA GLN A 102 5.48 8.81 -8.84
C GLN A 102 5.82 7.61 -7.94
N VAL A 103 5.43 7.69 -6.66
CA VAL A 103 5.77 6.71 -5.63
C VAL A 103 4.74 5.59 -5.60
N PHE A 104 3.46 5.97 -5.64
CA PHE A 104 2.36 5.02 -5.51
C PHE A 104 1.61 4.76 -6.82
N GLY A 105 1.73 5.65 -7.81
CA GLY A 105 1.04 5.58 -9.09
C GLY A 105 1.72 4.69 -10.13
N ASN A 106 2.25 3.51 -9.74
CA ASN A 106 2.68 2.52 -10.73
C ASN A 106 1.44 1.87 -11.41
N GLU A 107 0.79 2.65 -12.26
CA GLU A 107 -0.46 2.33 -12.96
C GLU A 107 -0.26 1.22 -14.01
N THR A 108 0.95 1.07 -14.55
CA THR A 108 1.25 0.16 -15.66
C THR A 108 0.94 -1.31 -15.34
N MET A 109 1.27 -1.77 -14.14
CA MET A 109 1.02 -3.17 -13.75
C MET A 109 -0.48 -3.45 -13.61
N MET A 110 -1.23 -2.54 -12.99
CA MET A 110 -2.68 -2.72 -12.81
C MET A 110 -3.44 -2.58 -14.12
N TYR A 111 -3.03 -1.63 -14.96
CA TYR A 111 -3.57 -1.48 -16.31
C TYR A 111 -3.33 -2.75 -17.15
N SER A 112 -2.18 -3.42 -16.99
CA SER A 112 -1.91 -4.69 -17.67
C SER A 112 -2.84 -5.84 -17.23
N LEU A 113 -3.35 -5.79 -16.00
CA LEU A 113 -4.29 -6.78 -15.47
C LEU A 113 -5.72 -6.47 -15.88
N TYR A 114 -6.14 -5.20 -15.85
CA TYR A 114 -7.56 -4.85 -16.01
C TYR A 114 -7.90 -4.10 -17.30
N GLY A 115 -6.92 -3.51 -17.99
CA GLY A 115 -7.19 -2.61 -19.11
C GLY A 115 -7.98 -1.38 -18.68
N ALA A 116 -7.88 -1.02 -17.39
CA ALA A 116 -8.62 0.05 -16.73
C ALA A 116 -7.80 0.61 -15.56
N ASP A 117 -8.07 1.87 -15.22
CA ASP A 117 -7.38 2.56 -14.12
C ASP A 117 -7.92 2.11 -12.76
N VAL A 118 -6.99 1.91 -11.83
CA VAL A 118 -7.30 1.68 -10.41
C VAL A 118 -7.22 3.02 -9.68
N THR A 119 -8.23 3.35 -8.89
CA THR A 119 -8.29 4.64 -8.17
C THR A 119 -7.95 4.53 -6.69
N LYS A 120 -8.10 3.34 -6.11
CA LYS A 120 -7.73 3.03 -4.73
C LYS A 120 -7.18 1.61 -4.65
N ARG A 121 -6.22 1.40 -3.77
CA ARG A 121 -5.60 0.08 -3.56
C ARG A 121 -5.40 -0.20 -2.08
N TYR A 122 -5.69 -1.43 -1.69
CA TYR A 122 -5.32 -1.98 -0.39
C TYR A 122 -4.60 -3.28 -0.61
N GLY A 123 -3.61 -3.56 0.21
CA GLY A 123 -2.94 -4.85 0.24
C GLY A 123 -2.71 -5.29 1.66
N ALA A 124 -3.02 -6.55 1.95
CA ALA A 124 -2.70 -7.21 3.21
C ALA A 124 -1.68 -8.32 2.97
N ARG A 125 -0.78 -8.52 3.93
CA ARG A 125 0.23 -9.57 3.93
C ARG A 125 0.19 -10.37 5.22
N TYR A 126 0.56 -11.64 5.08
CA TYR A 126 0.62 -12.62 6.15
C TYR A 126 2.05 -13.13 6.34
N ALA A 127 2.31 -13.80 7.47
CA ALA A 127 3.64 -14.30 7.82
C ALA A 127 4.20 -15.33 6.83
N ASP A 128 3.33 -16.03 6.11
CA ASP A 128 3.68 -16.99 5.06
C ASP A 128 4.07 -16.34 3.72
N GLY A 129 4.03 -15.00 3.65
CA GLY A 129 4.31 -14.22 2.44
C GLY A 129 3.12 -14.07 1.49
N ASN A 130 2.03 -14.82 1.72
CA ASN A 130 0.80 -14.67 0.97
C ASN A 130 0.09 -13.36 1.34
N GLY A 131 -0.90 -13.03 0.54
CA GLY A 131 -1.67 -11.80 0.70
C GLY A 131 -2.76 -11.70 -0.34
N PHE A 132 -3.54 -10.64 -0.20
CA PHE A 132 -4.52 -10.24 -1.18
C PHE A 132 -4.52 -8.73 -1.31
N GLU A 133 -5.13 -8.27 -2.39
CA GLU A 133 -5.29 -6.87 -2.71
C GLU A 133 -6.75 -6.55 -3.03
N LEU A 134 -7.14 -5.32 -2.72
CA LEU A 134 -8.43 -4.74 -3.10
C LEU A 134 -8.18 -3.58 -4.05
N HIS A 135 -8.95 -3.54 -5.15
CA HIS A 135 -8.81 -2.52 -6.18
C HIS A 135 -10.15 -1.87 -6.50
N GLN A 136 -10.20 -0.54 -6.41
CA GLN A 136 -11.33 0.22 -6.92
C GLN A 136 -11.12 0.50 -8.41
N ILE A 137 -12.00 -0.04 -9.26
CA ILE A 137 -12.00 0.22 -10.70
C ILE A 137 -13.32 0.93 -11.05
N PRO A 138 -13.30 2.27 -11.26
CA PRO A 138 -14.53 3.03 -11.52
C PRO A 138 -15.27 2.58 -12.77
N GLU A 139 -14.54 2.15 -13.79
CA GLU A 139 -15.11 1.75 -15.08
C GLU A 139 -15.85 0.41 -15.03
N GLN A 140 -15.69 -0.35 -13.95
CA GLN A 140 -16.30 -1.67 -13.77
C GLN A 140 -16.14 -2.60 -14.99
N LYS A 141 -14.93 -2.61 -15.54
CA LYS A 141 -14.52 -3.50 -16.63
C LYS A 141 -13.14 -4.07 -16.35
N ILE A 142 -12.88 -5.27 -16.86
CA ILE A 142 -11.57 -5.93 -16.80
C ILE A 142 -11.21 -6.53 -18.16
N LEU A 143 -9.92 -6.82 -18.38
CA LEU A 143 -9.50 -7.70 -19.46
C LEU A 143 -10.06 -9.11 -19.25
N MET A 144 -10.45 -9.76 -20.36
CA MET A 144 -10.96 -11.12 -20.39
C MET A 144 -10.05 -12.07 -19.57
N PRO A 145 -10.60 -12.84 -18.60
CA PRO A 145 -9.82 -13.80 -17.84
C PRO A 145 -9.50 -15.06 -18.66
N TRP A 146 -8.50 -15.82 -18.23
CA TRP A 146 -8.11 -17.09 -18.87
C TRP A 146 -9.09 -18.23 -18.59
N GLY A 147 -9.86 -18.11 -17.52
CA GLY A 147 -10.84 -19.08 -17.08
C GLY A 147 -11.58 -18.60 -15.85
N ALA A 148 -12.63 -19.32 -15.47
CA ALA A 148 -13.42 -19.03 -14.30
C ALA A 148 -13.75 -20.32 -13.54
N VAL A 149 -13.77 -20.24 -12.21
CA VAL A 149 -14.28 -21.27 -11.31
C VAL A 149 -15.23 -20.62 -10.31
N GLU A 150 -16.22 -21.37 -9.84
CA GLU A 150 -17.18 -20.84 -8.88
C GLU A 150 -16.75 -21.15 -7.43
N TYR A 151 -17.04 -20.21 -6.53
CA TYR A 151 -16.96 -20.43 -5.08
C TYR A 151 -18.00 -19.55 -4.37
N ASN A 152 -18.87 -20.15 -3.56
CA ASN A 152 -19.97 -19.44 -2.87
C ASN A 152 -20.78 -18.51 -3.80
N ASN A 153 -21.06 -18.96 -5.03
CA ASN A 153 -21.74 -18.19 -6.09
C ASN A 153 -20.97 -16.95 -6.57
N TYR A 154 -19.68 -16.78 -6.25
CA TYR A 154 -18.79 -15.80 -6.88
C TYR A 154 -18.00 -16.48 -8.00
N SER A 155 -17.76 -15.74 -9.08
CA SER A 155 -16.85 -16.17 -10.15
C SER A 155 -15.42 -15.77 -9.81
N LEU A 156 -14.58 -16.74 -9.49
CA LEU A 156 -13.13 -16.58 -9.35
C LEU A 156 -12.50 -16.69 -10.73
N LEU A 157 -11.84 -15.62 -11.16
CA LEU A 157 -11.36 -15.44 -12.51
C LEU A 157 -9.83 -15.58 -12.56
N ALA A 158 -9.33 -16.51 -13.36
CA ALA A 158 -7.90 -16.72 -13.52
C ALA A 158 -7.27 -15.57 -14.31
N ARG A 159 -6.24 -14.92 -13.75
CA ARG A 159 -5.49 -13.83 -14.43
C ARG A 159 -4.28 -14.31 -15.23
N THR A 160 -3.86 -15.55 -15.00
CA THR A 160 -2.77 -16.17 -15.74
C THR A 160 -3.24 -17.47 -16.37
N ASN A 161 -2.53 -17.93 -17.41
CA ASN A 161 -2.75 -19.23 -18.00
C ASN A 161 -2.15 -20.35 -17.11
N ASN A 162 -2.60 -20.42 -15.85
CA ASN A 162 -2.13 -21.35 -14.81
C ASN A 162 -0.62 -21.29 -14.50
N THR A 163 0.07 -20.21 -14.89
CA THR A 163 1.52 -20.04 -14.60
C THR A 163 1.75 -19.61 -13.16
N TYR A 164 0.84 -18.78 -12.63
CA TYR A 164 0.86 -18.31 -11.25
C TYR A 164 -0.55 -18.40 -10.67
N ASP A 165 -0.65 -18.70 -9.37
CA ASP A 165 -1.92 -18.75 -8.65
C ASP A 165 -2.42 -17.31 -8.37
N ILE A 166 -2.97 -16.67 -9.40
CA ILE A 166 -3.48 -15.30 -9.34
C ILE A 166 -4.90 -15.29 -9.87
N TRP A 167 -5.81 -14.96 -8.97
CA TRP A 167 -7.25 -14.96 -9.19
C TRP A 167 -7.82 -13.62 -8.78
N ASN A 168 -8.90 -13.21 -9.46
CA ASN A 168 -9.67 -12.07 -9.03
C ASN A 168 -11.16 -12.39 -8.94
N VAL A 169 -11.87 -11.63 -8.12
CA VAL A 169 -13.34 -11.60 -8.09
C VAL A 169 -13.78 -10.17 -8.31
N VAL A 170 -14.73 -9.97 -9.21
CA VAL A 170 -15.18 -8.62 -9.59
C VAL A 170 -16.19 -8.04 -8.60
N GLY A 171 -16.25 -6.73 -8.57
CA GLY A 171 -17.11 -5.95 -7.70
C GLY A 171 -16.50 -4.61 -7.35
N SER A 172 -17.04 -3.97 -6.33
CA SER A 172 -16.52 -2.73 -5.77
C SER A 172 -16.24 -2.97 -4.28
N PRO A 173 -15.01 -3.31 -3.89
CA PRO A 173 -13.79 -3.44 -4.72
C PRO A 173 -13.66 -4.79 -5.45
N VAL A 174 -12.72 -4.86 -6.40
CA VAL A 174 -12.19 -6.12 -6.95
C VAL A 174 -11.22 -6.74 -5.94
N ILE A 175 -11.37 -8.02 -5.63
CA ILE A 175 -10.42 -8.79 -4.81
C ILE A 175 -9.41 -9.46 -5.74
N LEU A 176 -8.12 -9.39 -5.45
CA LEU A 176 -7.05 -10.06 -6.19
C LEU A 176 -6.13 -10.82 -5.22
N GLY A 177 -5.76 -12.06 -5.52
CA GLY A 177 -4.82 -12.81 -4.68
C GLY A 177 -4.63 -14.25 -5.15
N SER A 178 -4.04 -15.08 -4.27
CA SER A 178 -4.07 -16.54 -4.45
C SER A 178 -5.51 -17.05 -4.42
N ARG A 179 -5.77 -18.24 -4.94
CA ARG A 179 -7.12 -18.81 -4.91
C ARG A 179 -7.64 -18.90 -3.47
N GLN A 180 -6.79 -19.37 -2.55
CA GLN A 180 -7.15 -19.52 -1.14
C GLN A 180 -7.41 -18.14 -0.51
N SER A 181 -6.53 -17.16 -0.71
CA SER A 181 -6.69 -15.82 -0.12
C SER A 181 -7.98 -15.14 -0.59
N VAL A 182 -8.37 -15.31 -1.85
CA VAL A 182 -9.64 -14.79 -2.37
C VAL A 182 -10.84 -15.48 -1.70
N GLN A 183 -10.76 -16.80 -1.49
CA GLN A 183 -11.81 -17.57 -0.80
C GLN A 183 -11.94 -17.13 0.66
N ASP A 184 -10.83 -16.93 1.37
CA ASP A 184 -10.84 -16.49 2.77
C ASP A 184 -11.50 -15.11 2.93
N VAL A 185 -11.27 -14.19 1.99
CA VAL A 185 -11.96 -12.89 1.97
C VAL A 185 -13.46 -13.04 1.69
N ILE A 186 -13.85 -13.94 0.79
CA ILE A 186 -15.27 -14.24 0.54
C ILE A 186 -15.94 -14.83 1.78
N ASP A 187 -15.26 -15.70 2.52
CA ASP A 187 -15.81 -16.29 3.75
C ASP A 187 -16.07 -15.22 4.81
N ILE A 188 -15.27 -14.15 4.86
CA ILE A 188 -15.55 -13.00 5.74
C ILE A 188 -16.77 -12.21 5.25
N LEU A 189 -16.85 -11.93 3.95
CA LEU A 189 -18.00 -11.23 3.34
C LEU A 189 -19.32 -11.96 3.58
N GLU A 190 -19.31 -13.29 3.55
CA GLU A 190 -20.49 -14.13 3.76
C GLU A 190 -20.76 -14.42 5.25
N GLY A 191 -19.91 -13.94 6.17
CA GLY A 191 -20.06 -14.14 7.61
C GLY A 191 -19.67 -15.54 8.10
N ASN A 192 -18.96 -16.31 7.29
CA ASN A 192 -18.43 -17.64 7.62
C ASN A 192 -17.08 -17.57 8.35
N ALA A 193 -16.38 -16.44 8.26
CA ALA A 193 -15.11 -16.18 8.92
C ALA A 193 -15.10 -14.80 9.61
N THR A 194 -14.14 -14.60 10.52
CA THR A 194 -13.98 -13.33 11.26
C THR A 194 -12.87 -12.50 10.62
N ALA A 195 -13.12 -11.21 10.47
CA ALA A 195 -12.13 -10.25 10.00
C ALA A 195 -11.01 -9.99 11.02
N SER A 196 -9.94 -9.37 10.55
CA SER A 196 -8.80 -8.93 11.34
C SER A 196 -9.22 -7.89 12.38
N THR A 197 -8.74 -8.06 13.61
CA THR A 197 -8.99 -7.14 14.75
C THR A 197 -7.70 -6.74 15.47
N GLU A 198 -6.56 -7.24 15.02
CA GLU A 198 -5.24 -7.13 15.64
C GLU A 198 -4.78 -5.67 15.78
N TYR A 199 -5.25 -4.78 14.90
CA TYR A 199 -4.90 -3.37 14.87
C TYR A 199 -5.97 -2.43 15.42
N ASN A 200 -7.08 -2.95 15.97
CA ASN A 200 -8.20 -2.12 16.43
C ASN A 200 -7.77 -1.05 17.43
N ASN A 201 -6.81 -1.36 18.31
CA ASN A 201 -6.31 -0.39 19.29
C ASN A 201 -5.65 0.85 18.62
N LEU A 202 -4.89 0.64 17.55
CA LEU A 202 -4.25 1.73 16.80
C LEU A 202 -5.26 2.43 15.88
N VAL A 203 -6.03 1.67 15.10
CA VAL A 203 -6.96 2.21 14.11
C VAL A 203 -8.04 3.08 14.77
N ASN A 204 -8.56 2.68 15.93
CA ASN A 204 -9.57 3.45 16.67
C ASN A 204 -9.03 4.79 17.22
N GLN A 205 -7.71 4.94 17.31
CA GLN A 205 -7.05 6.19 17.74
C GLN A 205 -6.49 7.00 16.56
N ALA A 206 -6.54 6.42 15.36
CA ALA A 206 -6.19 7.10 14.14
C ALA A 206 -7.30 8.08 13.74
N SER A 207 -6.95 9.05 12.89
CA SER A 207 -7.91 9.94 12.26
C SER A 207 -7.63 9.93 10.75
N PRO A 208 -7.95 8.82 10.07
CA PRO A 208 -7.50 8.50 8.71
C PRO A 208 -8.18 9.36 7.62
N GLU A 209 -9.16 10.17 7.99
CA GLU A 209 -9.90 11.02 7.07
C GLU A 209 -8.96 11.98 6.32
N GLY A 210 -9.16 12.05 5.00
CA GLY A 210 -8.35 12.88 4.11
C GLY A 210 -6.97 12.30 3.79
N SER A 211 -6.54 11.19 4.39
CA SER A 211 -5.25 10.57 4.09
C SER A 211 -5.20 10.06 2.64
N LEU A 212 -4.05 10.26 2.00
CA LEU A 212 -3.72 9.74 0.68
C LEU A 212 -3.06 8.36 0.77
N TYR A 213 -2.42 8.06 1.90
CA TYR A 213 -1.75 6.80 2.18
C TYR A 213 -1.88 6.43 3.66
N GLN A 214 -2.01 5.14 3.93
CA GLN A 214 -2.05 4.55 5.26
C GLN A 214 -1.28 3.24 5.26
N GLU A 215 -0.61 2.91 6.36
CA GLU A 215 0.16 1.69 6.56
C GLU A 215 -0.02 1.16 7.98
N LEU A 216 -0.02 -0.16 8.10
CA LEU A 216 0.04 -0.89 9.35
C LEU A 216 1.12 -1.95 9.27
N ALA A 217 1.82 -2.16 10.38
CA ALA A 217 2.75 -3.26 10.50
C ALA A 217 2.89 -3.74 11.94
N MET A 218 3.04 -5.04 12.10
CA MET A 218 3.32 -5.72 13.36
C MET A 218 4.81 -6.08 13.45
N LYS A 219 5.36 -5.99 14.65
CA LYS A 219 6.72 -6.46 14.92
C LYS A 219 6.80 -7.97 14.74
N THR A 220 7.67 -8.39 13.83
CA THR A 220 8.08 -9.78 13.62
C THR A 220 9.59 -9.88 13.83
N ASP A 221 10.10 -11.12 13.92
CA ASP A 221 11.55 -11.38 14.06
C ASP A 221 12.39 -10.77 12.93
N ASN A 222 11.78 -10.55 11.76
CA ASN A 222 12.43 -9.97 10.58
C ASN A 222 12.14 -8.47 10.38
N SER A 223 11.39 -7.85 11.29
CA SER A 223 11.01 -6.43 11.19
C SER A 223 11.94 -5.55 12.03
N THR A 224 12.18 -4.32 11.55
CA THR A 224 12.97 -3.30 12.27
C THR A 224 12.09 -2.28 12.99
N ILE A 225 10.81 -2.60 13.22
CA ILE A 225 9.87 -1.66 13.83
C ILE A 225 10.21 -1.55 15.32
N PRO A 226 10.44 -0.33 15.83
CA PRO A 226 10.82 -0.11 17.22
C PRO A 226 9.59 -0.04 18.16
N ALA A 227 8.57 -0.82 17.88
CA ALA A 227 7.28 -0.88 18.57
C ALA A 227 6.59 -2.20 18.21
N ASP A 228 5.70 -2.72 19.06
CA ASP A 228 4.97 -3.96 18.80
C ASP A 228 4.07 -3.85 17.56
N GLN A 229 3.48 -2.68 17.36
CA GLN A 229 2.71 -2.34 16.17
C GLN A 229 2.94 -0.88 15.78
N LEU A 230 2.82 -0.61 14.48
CA LEU A 230 2.90 0.70 13.87
C LEU A 230 1.67 0.94 13.01
N TYR A 231 1.06 2.11 13.15
CA TYR A 231 0.19 2.72 12.15
C TYR A 231 0.84 3.99 11.64
N THR A 232 0.80 4.25 10.33
CA THR A 232 1.19 5.53 9.75
C THR A 232 0.17 6.01 8.73
N ASP A 233 -0.17 7.30 8.76
CA ASP A 233 -0.92 7.98 7.70
C ASP A 233 -0.14 9.16 7.13
N LEU A 234 -0.41 9.45 5.85
CA LEU A 234 0.07 10.64 5.16
C LEU A 234 -1.12 11.39 4.57
N ARG A 235 -1.12 12.71 4.74
CA ARG A 235 -2.10 13.61 4.13
C ARG A 235 -1.45 14.90 3.67
N LYS A 236 -2.00 15.47 2.60
CA LYS A 236 -1.69 16.83 2.14
C LYS A 236 -2.58 17.81 2.90
N LEU A 237 -2.02 18.94 3.31
CA LEU A 237 -2.73 20.03 3.97
C LEU A 237 -3.07 21.15 2.97
N ASP A 238 -4.01 22.02 3.34
CA ASP A 238 -4.51 23.09 2.47
C ASP A 238 -3.44 24.15 2.13
N ASP A 239 -2.45 24.31 3.00
CA ASP A 239 -1.29 25.19 2.79
C ASP A 239 -0.23 24.59 1.85
N GLY A 240 -0.47 23.38 1.33
CA GLY A 240 0.44 22.66 0.44
C GLY A 240 1.52 21.85 1.16
N SER A 241 1.60 21.93 2.49
CA SER A 241 2.46 21.07 3.30
C SER A 241 1.86 19.67 3.45
N TYR A 242 2.61 18.78 4.11
CA TYR A 242 2.25 17.40 4.35
C TYR A 242 2.32 17.09 5.83
N ARG A 243 1.40 16.24 6.28
CA ARG A 243 1.40 15.72 7.65
C ARG A 243 1.49 14.20 7.62
N GLN A 244 2.48 13.69 8.34
CA GLN A 244 2.56 12.27 8.70
C GLN A 244 2.07 12.10 10.14
N THR A 245 1.16 11.16 10.36
CA THR A 245 0.75 10.73 11.70
C THR A 245 1.22 9.30 11.90
N SER A 246 2.01 9.03 12.93
CA SER A 246 2.44 7.67 13.28
C SER A 246 1.98 7.33 14.70
N LEU A 247 1.39 6.15 14.88
CA LEU A 247 1.00 5.60 16.18
C LEU A 247 1.83 4.35 16.44
N TYR A 248 2.52 4.33 17.58
CA TYR A 248 3.37 3.22 18.01
C TYR A 248 2.77 2.57 19.24
N LEU A 249 2.47 1.27 19.17
CA LEU A 249 2.05 0.46 20.32
C LEU A 249 3.27 -0.08 21.04
N ASN A 250 3.38 0.16 22.35
CA ASN A 250 4.52 -0.26 23.18
C ASN A 250 5.89 0.09 22.53
N PRO A 251 6.15 1.37 22.19
CA PRO A 251 7.43 1.74 21.57
C PRO A 251 8.60 1.44 22.51
N GLU A 252 9.72 1.03 21.94
CA GLU A 252 10.95 0.81 22.69
C GLU A 252 11.44 2.12 23.35
N SER A 253 12.07 2.01 24.52
CA SER A 253 12.50 3.16 25.32
C SER A 253 13.55 4.02 24.60
N ASN A 254 14.53 3.38 23.96
CA ASN A 254 15.54 4.02 23.10
C ASN A 254 14.90 4.81 21.94
N PHE A 255 13.86 4.26 21.31
CA PHE A 255 13.15 4.92 20.22
C PHE A 255 12.33 6.11 20.72
N THR A 256 11.70 6.00 21.89
CA THR A 256 11.01 7.12 22.53
C THR A 256 11.98 8.26 22.86
N GLN A 257 13.18 7.95 23.35
CA GLN A 257 14.24 8.96 23.57
C GLN A 257 14.65 9.65 22.27
N LYS A 258 14.77 8.88 21.18
CA LYS A 258 15.09 9.42 19.86
C LYS A 258 14.01 10.37 19.34
N ILE A 259 12.72 10.01 19.47
CA ILE A 259 11.60 10.90 19.11
C ILE A 259 11.72 12.25 19.85
N ASN A 260 11.97 12.21 21.16
CA ASN A 260 12.10 13.42 21.97
C ASN A 260 13.32 14.27 21.56
N ALA A 261 14.44 13.63 21.25
CA ALA A 261 15.64 14.32 20.77
C ALA A 261 15.40 15.00 19.40
N MET A 262 14.69 14.32 18.50
CA MET A 262 14.32 14.89 17.20
C MET A 262 13.34 16.05 17.36
N GLN A 263 12.34 15.92 18.23
CA GLN A 263 11.39 17.01 18.52
C GLN A 263 12.09 18.29 19.00
N ALA A 264 13.10 18.18 19.88
CA ALA A 264 13.77 19.34 20.47
C ALA A 264 14.42 20.28 19.43
N ASN A 265 14.97 19.74 18.34
CA ASN A 265 15.69 20.50 17.31
C ASN A 265 14.89 20.59 15.98
N SER A 266 13.59 20.33 16.03
CA SER A 266 12.72 20.16 14.85
C SER A 266 12.67 21.41 13.94
N THR A 267 12.63 22.60 14.53
CA THR A 267 12.50 23.87 13.80
C THR A 267 13.72 24.18 12.91
N GLU A 268 14.93 23.80 13.34
CA GLU A 268 16.16 23.94 12.53
C GLU A 268 16.13 23.08 11.26
N ARG A 269 15.36 21.99 11.27
CA ARG A 269 15.14 21.10 10.12
C ARG A 269 13.89 21.44 9.31
N GLY A 270 13.18 22.52 9.66
CA GLY A 270 11.96 22.94 8.96
C GLY A 270 10.75 22.04 9.22
N VAL A 271 10.75 21.27 10.31
CA VAL A 271 9.67 20.34 10.64
C VAL A 271 8.97 20.75 11.94
N THR A 272 7.67 20.51 12.02
CA THR A 272 6.88 20.70 13.25
C THR A 272 6.48 19.36 13.82
N TYR A 273 6.78 19.14 15.09
CA TYR A 273 6.42 17.93 15.83
C TYR A 273 5.27 18.19 16.80
N ASN A 274 4.37 17.22 16.91
CA ASN A 274 3.46 17.08 18.04
C ASN A 274 3.48 15.62 18.49
N VAL A 275 3.96 15.38 19.71
CA VAL A 275 4.09 14.04 20.30
C VAL A 275 3.21 13.96 21.52
N THR A 276 2.34 12.96 21.55
CA THR A 276 1.46 12.68 22.69
C THR A 276 1.50 11.20 23.03
N THR A 277 1.54 10.86 24.31
CA THR A 277 1.48 9.47 24.78
C THR A 277 0.20 9.28 25.58
N SER A 278 -0.56 8.24 25.25
CA SER A 278 -1.78 7.84 25.95
C SER A 278 -1.71 6.35 26.27
N GLY A 279 -1.60 6.02 27.55
CA GLY A 279 -1.35 4.65 27.98
C GLY A 279 -0.07 4.10 27.35
N ASN A 280 -0.20 3.06 26.54
CA ASN A 280 0.91 2.40 25.87
C ASN A 280 1.07 2.77 24.39
N ILE A 281 0.35 3.80 23.92
CA ILE A 281 0.45 4.30 22.56
C ILE A 281 1.11 5.67 22.55
N THR A 282 2.16 5.80 21.75
CA THR A 282 2.79 7.09 21.43
C THR A 282 2.37 7.51 20.03
N LYS A 283 1.73 8.67 19.93
CA LYS A 283 1.35 9.33 18.68
C LYS A 283 2.36 10.40 18.35
N VAL A 284 2.91 10.35 17.15
CA VAL A 284 3.86 11.32 16.60
C VAL A 284 3.22 11.93 15.36
N MET A 285 3.08 13.25 15.34
CA MET A 285 2.64 14.01 14.18
C MET A 285 3.76 14.89 13.70
N ILE A 286 4.16 14.74 12.43
CA ILE A 286 5.21 15.53 11.79
C ILE A 286 4.56 16.28 10.64
N THR A 287 4.71 17.61 10.63
CA THR A 287 4.20 18.46 9.55
C THR A 287 5.33 19.26 8.94
N SER A 288 5.48 19.22 7.61
CA SER A 288 6.49 19.96 6.86
C SER A 288 6.22 19.94 5.35
N ASP A 289 7.10 20.57 4.56
CA ASP A 289 7.17 20.33 3.12
C ASP A 289 7.61 18.88 2.83
N PHE A 290 7.37 18.41 1.60
CA PHE A 290 7.64 17.03 1.20
C PHE A 290 9.09 16.59 1.44
N GLY A 291 10.07 17.43 1.10
CA GLY A 291 11.48 17.04 1.18
C GLY A 291 11.95 16.93 2.62
N SER A 292 11.57 17.90 3.45
CA SER A 292 11.90 17.90 4.88
C SER A 292 11.17 16.77 5.62
N LEU A 293 9.89 16.52 5.31
CA LEU A 293 9.13 15.41 5.89
C LEU A 293 9.79 14.07 5.61
N LEU A 294 10.20 13.81 4.36
CA LEU A 294 10.87 12.56 4.00
C LEU A 294 12.20 12.38 4.72
N ASN A 295 13.05 13.41 4.75
CA ASN A 295 14.31 13.34 5.48
C ASN A 295 14.08 13.01 6.95
N GLU A 296 13.07 13.63 7.57
CA GLU A 296 12.75 13.42 8.97
C GLU A 296 12.27 11.99 9.24
N THR A 297 11.38 11.46 8.39
CA THR A 297 10.93 10.07 8.51
C THR A 297 12.11 9.11 8.32
N GLN A 298 13.07 9.41 7.44
CA GLN A 298 14.28 8.58 7.24
C GLN A 298 15.15 8.56 8.49
N MET A 299 15.34 9.73 9.09
CA MET A 299 16.13 9.85 10.30
C MET A 299 15.47 9.09 11.45
N LEU A 300 14.13 9.05 11.53
CA LEU A 300 13.41 8.24 12.52
C LEU A 300 13.56 6.74 12.31
N SER A 301 13.69 6.26 11.07
CA SER A 301 13.79 4.83 10.76
C SER A 301 15.18 4.21 10.91
N GLN A 302 16.24 5.02 11.08
CA GLN A 302 17.64 4.57 11.23
C GLN A 302 18.05 4.22 12.67
#